data_AF-A0A1V9ZIX3-F1
#
_entry.id   AF-A0A1V9ZIX3-F1
#
_cell.length_a   1.000
_cell.length_b   1.000
_cell.length_c   1.000
_cell.angle_alpha   90.00
_cell.angle_beta   90.00
_cell.angle_gamma   90.00
#
_symmetry.space_group_name_H-M   'P 1'
#
loop_
_entity.id
_entity.type
_entity.pdbx_description
1 polymer ?
#
loop_
_entity_poly.entity_id
_entity_poly.type
_entity_poly.pdbx_seq_one_letter_code
_entity_poly.pdbx_strand_id
1 'polypeptide(L)'
;MFAEGHDFLRQLQYMSNATRGQPHLAPLQHKLLRCMRFVRACVDDNLRDGGSSHAVVGCRKFLKALLEEYQTATGNRCPDAAHFAAERAASIAADVVAVAGACSDSANEPVLRSVISALRALEETKDFHARLLVAQEDRSEYPQVAYAYGSTPLTTWCCVLQLPAVATVLKTMDHHPEACTVFGSSTGSLVFYTALLTGRPVRGVEILPCLVADAQAIAAACAVPGVDLQLGDMLDASLAHTRLLVLTSQCWPAGLWADLVAKLRRHPGPLLVLDYTERLSLANGFRCVGRTAGDVSWHKSHAFYAFERHDD
;
A
#
# COMPACT_ATOMS: atom_id res chain seq x y z
N MET A 1 -18.49 -15.08 -6.31
CA MET A 1 -17.26 -15.39 -5.54
C MET A 1 -16.55 -14.13 -5.09
N PHE A 2 -16.34 -13.12 -5.95
CA PHE A 2 -15.59 -11.90 -5.59
C PHE A 2 -15.89 -11.29 -4.20
N ALA A 3 -17.14 -10.86 -3.92
CA ALA A 3 -17.50 -10.23 -2.64
C ALA A 3 -17.27 -11.18 -1.43
N GLU A 4 -17.78 -12.40 -1.50
CA GLU A 4 -17.63 -13.39 -0.43
C GLU A 4 -16.17 -13.81 -0.21
N GLY A 5 -15.39 -13.97 -1.30
CA GLY A 5 -13.97 -14.30 -1.22
C GLY A 5 -13.15 -13.18 -0.57
N HIS A 6 -13.51 -11.93 -0.79
CA HIS A 6 -12.89 -10.80 -0.11
C HIS A 6 -13.18 -10.82 1.41
N ASP A 7 -14.40 -11.16 1.82
CA ASP A 7 -14.73 -11.33 3.24
C ASP A 7 -13.95 -12.49 3.87
N PHE A 8 -13.84 -13.61 3.16
CA PHE A 8 -13.04 -14.76 3.59
C PHE A 8 -11.56 -14.40 3.75
N LEU A 9 -10.98 -13.65 2.82
CA LEU A 9 -9.60 -13.20 2.90
C LEU A 9 -9.35 -12.28 4.10
N ARG A 10 -10.30 -11.40 4.44
CA ARG A 10 -10.22 -10.55 5.64
C ARG A 10 -10.26 -11.36 6.93
N GLN A 11 -11.17 -12.33 7.04
CA GLN A 11 -11.23 -13.24 8.19
C GLN A 11 -9.95 -14.05 8.34
N LEU A 12 -9.44 -14.60 7.25
CA LEU A 12 -8.18 -15.35 7.25
C LEU A 12 -6.98 -14.47 7.61
N GLN A 13 -6.94 -13.22 7.13
CA GLN A 13 -5.91 -12.25 7.48
C GLN A 13 -5.95 -11.89 8.96
N TYR A 14 -7.14 -11.66 9.53
CA TYR A 14 -7.33 -11.42 10.96
C TYR A 14 -6.78 -12.57 11.79
N MET A 15 -7.22 -13.80 11.50
CA MET A 15 -6.75 -15.00 12.22
C MET A 15 -5.25 -15.19 12.08
N SER A 16 -4.71 -15.04 10.86
CA SER A 16 -3.28 -15.16 10.55
C SER A 16 -2.43 -14.15 11.31
N ASN A 17 -2.89 -12.90 11.45
CA ASN A 17 -2.19 -11.90 12.25
C ASN A 17 -2.25 -12.25 13.75
N ALA A 18 -3.41 -12.71 14.24
CA ALA A 18 -3.55 -13.10 15.64
C ALA A 18 -2.69 -14.31 16.02
N THR A 19 -2.46 -15.26 15.10
CA THR A 19 -1.63 -16.45 15.36
C THR A 19 -0.13 -16.24 15.08
N ARG A 20 0.24 -15.13 14.44
CA ARG A 20 1.63 -14.83 14.06
C ARG A 20 2.53 -14.70 15.28
N GLY A 21 3.72 -15.32 15.21
CA GLY A 21 4.73 -15.22 16.27
C GLY A 21 4.44 -16.08 17.51
N GLN A 22 3.37 -16.89 17.49
CA GLN A 22 3.02 -17.79 18.59
C GLN A 22 3.43 -19.23 18.25
N PRO A 23 4.51 -19.79 18.82
CA PRO A 23 5.05 -21.09 18.40
C PRO A 23 4.05 -22.24 18.49
N HIS A 24 3.22 -22.26 19.55
CA HIS A 24 2.20 -23.28 19.76
C HIS A 24 1.05 -23.23 18.72
N LEU A 25 0.89 -22.11 17.99
CA LEU A 25 -0.10 -21.94 16.92
C LEU A 25 0.49 -22.07 15.51
N ALA A 26 1.78 -22.39 15.38
CA ALA A 26 2.44 -22.51 14.08
C ALA A 26 1.75 -23.50 13.10
N PRO A 27 1.22 -24.66 13.53
CA PRO A 27 0.46 -25.54 12.64
C PRO A 27 -0.82 -24.88 12.10
N LEU A 28 -1.56 -24.18 12.95
CA LEU A 28 -2.77 -23.44 12.57
C LEU A 28 -2.41 -22.29 11.61
N GLN A 29 -1.35 -21.53 11.90
CA GLN A 29 -0.83 -20.50 11.02
C GLN A 29 -0.56 -21.04 9.60
N HIS A 30 0.07 -22.21 9.48
CA HIS A 30 0.34 -22.82 8.17
C HIS A 30 -0.95 -23.16 7.41
N LYS A 31 -1.95 -23.71 8.11
CA LYS A 31 -3.27 -24.00 7.52
C LYS A 31 -3.98 -22.73 7.05
N LEU A 32 -3.96 -21.66 7.85
CA LEU A 32 -4.53 -20.36 7.51
C LEU A 32 -3.89 -19.80 6.23
N LEU A 33 -2.55 -19.79 6.13
CA LEU A 33 -1.84 -19.31 4.94
C LEU A 33 -2.10 -20.17 3.70
N ARG A 34 -2.26 -21.49 3.86
CA ARG A 34 -2.68 -22.38 2.76
C ARG A 34 -4.11 -22.08 2.30
N CYS A 35 -5.03 -21.84 3.24
CA CYS A 35 -6.40 -21.44 2.94
C CYS A 35 -6.46 -20.10 2.19
N MET A 36 -5.68 -19.10 2.63
CA MET A 36 -5.61 -17.80 1.97
C MET A 36 -5.22 -17.94 0.49
N ARG A 37 -4.19 -18.75 0.20
CA ARG A 37 -3.75 -19.03 -1.17
C ARG A 37 -4.85 -19.71 -2.00
N PHE A 38 -5.55 -20.67 -1.40
CA PHE A 38 -6.66 -21.36 -2.07
C PHE A 38 -7.84 -20.42 -2.38
N VAL A 39 -8.29 -19.64 -1.40
CA VAL A 39 -9.36 -18.65 -1.59
C VAL A 39 -8.96 -17.61 -2.63
N ARG A 40 -7.70 -17.13 -2.59
CA ARG A 40 -7.18 -16.19 -3.58
C ARG A 40 -7.24 -16.76 -5.00
N ALA A 41 -6.78 -17.98 -5.21
CA ALA A 41 -6.88 -18.65 -6.52
C ALA A 41 -8.34 -18.73 -7.01
N CYS A 42 -9.30 -19.08 -6.14
CA CYS A 42 -10.71 -19.11 -6.50
C CYS A 42 -11.30 -17.71 -6.81
N VAL A 43 -10.81 -16.65 -6.16
CA VAL A 43 -11.18 -15.28 -6.49
C VAL A 43 -10.60 -14.88 -7.84
N ASP A 44 -9.33 -15.19 -8.09
CA ASP A 44 -8.65 -14.87 -9.34
C ASP A 44 -9.35 -15.58 -10.53
N ASP A 45 -9.71 -16.86 -10.40
CA ASP A 45 -10.50 -17.57 -11.42
C ASP A 45 -11.88 -16.93 -11.66
N ASN A 46 -12.53 -16.38 -10.61
CA ASN A 46 -13.79 -15.66 -10.76
C ASN A 46 -13.65 -14.28 -11.41
N LEU A 47 -12.47 -13.66 -11.27
CA LEU A 47 -12.14 -12.41 -11.92
C LEU A 47 -11.89 -12.62 -13.42
N ARG A 48 -11.22 -13.71 -13.81
CA ARG A 48 -10.98 -14.06 -15.22
C ARG A 48 -12.26 -14.47 -15.97
N ASP A 49 -12.99 -15.46 -15.44
CA ASP A 49 -14.02 -16.17 -16.23
C ASP A 49 -15.44 -16.04 -15.67
N GLY A 50 -15.68 -15.16 -14.70
CA GLY A 50 -16.99 -15.04 -14.03
C GLY A 50 -17.32 -16.17 -13.03
N GLY A 51 -16.49 -17.22 -12.99
CA GLY A 51 -16.35 -18.26 -11.96
C GLY A 51 -17.53 -19.23 -11.75
N SER A 52 -17.18 -20.48 -11.42
CA SER A 52 -18.11 -21.57 -11.08
C SER A 52 -18.56 -21.53 -9.61
N SER A 53 -19.84 -21.81 -9.35
CA SER A 53 -20.44 -21.80 -7.99
C SER A 53 -19.83 -22.85 -7.04
N HIS A 54 -19.21 -23.91 -7.57
CA HIS A 54 -18.66 -25.01 -6.78
C HIS A 54 -17.43 -24.62 -5.93
N ALA A 55 -16.59 -23.69 -6.42
CA ALA A 55 -15.41 -23.23 -5.69
C ALA A 55 -15.78 -22.48 -4.39
N VAL A 56 -16.87 -21.72 -4.43
CA VAL A 56 -17.41 -20.96 -3.29
C VAL A 56 -17.79 -21.89 -2.14
N VAL A 57 -18.50 -22.98 -2.46
CA VAL A 57 -18.97 -23.97 -1.47
C VAL A 57 -17.78 -24.65 -0.78
N GLY A 58 -16.76 -24.99 -1.55
CA GLY A 58 -15.51 -25.56 -1.02
C GLY A 58 -14.79 -24.60 -0.07
N CYS A 59 -14.62 -23.33 -0.48
CA CYS A 59 -14.01 -22.29 0.35
C CYS A 59 -14.76 -22.11 1.68
N ARG A 60 -16.10 -22.03 1.64
CA ARG A 60 -16.93 -21.83 2.82
C ARG A 60 -16.79 -22.97 3.83
N LYS A 61 -16.79 -24.22 3.35
CA LYS A 61 -16.61 -25.40 4.22
C LYS A 61 -15.24 -25.38 4.90
N PHE A 62 -14.18 -25.08 4.15
CA PHE A 62 -12.83 -25.07 4.67
C PHE A 62 -12.60 -23.92 5.68
N LEU A 63 -13.12 -22.73 5.36
CA LEU A 63 -13.05 -21.57 6.26
C LEU A 63 -13.81 -21.83 7.58
N LYS A 64 -14.99 -22.43 7.53
CA LYS A 64 -15.77 -22.76 8.74
C LYS A 64 -14.96 -23.66 9.69
N ALA A 65 -14.33 -24.70 9.17
CA ALA A 65 -13.49 -25.59 9.99
C ALA A 65 -12.30 -24.85 10.62
N LEU A 66 -11.66 -23.95 9.87
CA LEU A 66 -10.54 -23.14 10.39
C LEU A 66 -10.98 -22.10 11.42
N LEU A 67 -12.17 -21.52 11.28
CA LEU A 67 -12.75 -20.61 12.27
C LEU A 67 -12.98 -21.32 13.61
N GLU A 68 -13.53 -22.54 13.57
CA GLU A 68 -13.75 -23.38 14.75
C GLU A 68 -12.42 -23.77 15.42
N GLU A 69 -11.43 -24.20 14.61
CA GLU A 69 -10.09 -24.53 15.11
C GLU A 69 -9.39 -23.30 15.74
N TYR A 70 -9.48 -22.14 15.11
CA TYR A 70 -8.93 -20.88 15.63
C TYR A 70 -9.58 -20.46 16.95
N GLN A 71 -10.91 -20.48 17.02
CA GLN A 71 -11.65 -20.11 18.22
C GLN A 71 -11.33 -21.05 19.38
N THR A 72 -11.21 -22.36 19.10
CA THR A 72 -10.83 -23.36 20.10
C THR A 72 -9.39 -23.16 20.59
N ALA A 73 -8.45 -22.90 19.68
CA ALA A 73 -7.03 -22.78 20.01
C ALA A 73 -6.67 -21.47 20.73
N THR A 74 -7.42 -20.38 20.46
CA THR A 74 -7.06 -19.04 20.96
C THR A 74 -8.04 -18.47 21.98
N GLY A 75 -9.24 -19.02 22.10
CA GLY A 75 -10.35 -18.42 22.86
C GLY A 75 -10.93 -17.15 22.24
N ASN A 76 -10.39 -16.69 21.11
CA ASN A 76 -10.81 -15.45 20.45
C ASN A 76 -11.84 -15.71 19.36
N ARG A 77 -12.85 -14.85 19.26
CA ARG A 77 -13.81 -14.87 18.15
C ARG A 77 -13.23 -14.10 16.96
N CYS A 78 -13.22 -14.75 15.78
CA CYS A 78 -12.97 -14.05 14.53
C CYS A 78 -14.19 -13.19 14.13
N PRO A 79 -14.02 -11.90 13.80
CA PRO A 79 -15.12 -11.06 13.34
C PRO A 79 -15.77 -11.54 12.04
N ASP A 80 -17.01 -11.11 11.79
CA ASP A 80 -17.74 -11.41 10.56
C ASP A 80 -17.57 -10.32 9.49
N ALA A 81 -18.17 -10.55 8.31
CA ALA A 81 -18.12 -9.60 7.20
C ALA A 81 -18.70 -8.22 7.55
N ALA A 82 -19.77 -8.17 8.35
CA ALA A 82 -20.42 -6.92 8.75
C ALA A 82 -19.50 -6.08 9.63
N HIS A 83 -18.76 -6.71 10.55
CA HIS A 83 -17.73 -6.04 11.33
C HIS A 83 -16.66 -5.39 10.44
N PHE A 84 -16.07 -6.13 9.49
CA PHE A 84 -15.03 -5.57 8.62
C PHE A 84 -15.56 -4.49 7.67
N ALA A 85 -16.82 -4.58 7.25
CA ALA A 85 -17.48 -3.51 6.49
C ALA A 85 -17.61 -2.23 7.33
N ALA A 86 -18.04 -2.37 8.60
CA ALA A 86 -18.13 -1.25 9.54
C ALA A 86 -16.76 -0.65 9.86
N GLU A 87 -15.73 -1.47 10.11
CA GLU A 87 -14.36 -0.98 10.32
C GLU A 87 -13.83 -0.20 9.12
N ARG A 88 -14.09 -0.69 7.89
CA ARG A 88 -13.67 0.02 6.69
C ARG A 88 -14.42 1.35 6.54
N ALA A 89 -15.73 1.37 6.76
CA ALA A 89 -16.52 2.60 6.69
C ALA A 89 -16.03 3.63 7.73
N ALA A 90 -15.74 3.18 8.95
CA ALA A 90 -15.19 4.01 10.01
C ALA A 90 -13.79 4.56 9.64
N SER A 91 -12.93 3.75 9.04
CA SER A 91 -11.61 4.17 8.55
C SER A 91 -11.71 5.27 7.48
N ILE A 92 -12.61 5.12 6.51
CA ILE A 92 -12.83 6.13 5.47
C ILE A 92 -13.40 7.42 6.06
N ALA A 93 -14.37 7.31 6.98
CA ALA A 93 -14.90 8.47 7.67
C ALA A 93 -13.81 9.21 8.47
N ALA A 94 -12.92 8.47 9.14
CA ALA A 94 -11.78 9.05 9.84
C ALA A 94 -10.83 9.78 8.89
N ASP A 95 -10.51 9.21 7.72
CA ASP A 95 -9.72 9.89 6.69
C ASP A 95 -10.38 11.20 6.23
N VAL A 96 -11.69 11.20 5.96
CA VAL A 96 -12.43 12.41 5.53
C VAL A 96 -12.45 13.49 6.63
N VAL A 97 -12.63 13.09 7.89
CA VAL A 97 -12.57 14.01 9.04
C VAL A 97 -11.16 14.59 9.21
N ALA A 98 -10.14 13.76 9.07
CA ALA A 98 -8.74 14.14 9.25
C ALA A 98 -8.23 15.17 8.22
N VAL A 99 -8.96 15.41 7.13
CA VAL A 99 -8.60 16.46 6.17
C VAL A 99 -8.73 17.87 6.78
N ALA A 100 -9.63 18.08 7.74
CA ALA A 100 -9.90 19.40 8.31
C ALA A 100 -8.64 20.01 8.97
N GLY A 101 -8.13 21.10 8.40
CA GLY A 101 -6.92 21.79 8.85
C GLY A 101 -5.62 21.04 8.57
N ALA A 102 -5.64 19.95 7.78
CA ALA A 102 -4.44 19.16 7.50
C ALA A 102 -3.64 19.69 6.30
N CYS A 103 -4.29 20.36 5.34
CA CYS A 103 -3.63 20.93 4.18
C CYS A 103 -2.93 22.26 4.53
N SER A 104 -1.73 22.44 4.01
CA SER A 104 -1.00 23.73 4.06
C SER A 104 -1.74 24.87 3.36
N ASP A 105 -2.51 24.54 2.32
CA ASP A 105 -3.50 25.42 1.71
C ASP A 105 -4.89 24.81 1.90
N SER A 106 -5.76 25.52 2.62
CA SER A 106 -7.15 25.11 2.85
C SER A 106 -7.96 24.95 1.55
N ALA A 107 -7.56 25.55 0.43
CA ALA A 107 -8.20 25.34 -0.86
C ALA A 107 -8.07 23.89 -1.38
N ASN A 108 -7.06 23.15 -0.91
CA ASN A 108 -6.84 21.75 -1.29
C ASN A 108 -7.73 20.76 -0.53
N GLU A 109 -8.38 21.19 0.55
CA GLU A 109 -9.17 20.32 1.41
C GLU A 109 -10.39 19.67 0.73
N PRO A 110 -11.20 20.39 -0.08
CA PRO A 110 -12.28 19.76 -0.84
C PRO A 110 -11.75 18.77 -1.86
N VAL A 111 -10.63 19.09 -2.52
CA VAL A 111 -9.98 18.21 -3.50
C VAL A 111 -9.52 16.91 -2.83
N LEU A 112 -8.88 17.00 -1.66
CA LEU A 112 -8.41 15.83 -0.92
C LEU A 112 -9.56 14.90 -0.50
N ARG A 113 -10.71 15.45 -0.07
CA ARG A 113 -11.90 14.64 0.23
C ARG A 113 -12.47 13.93 -1.00
N SER A 114 -12.50 14.62 -2.14
CA SER A 114 -12.92 14.03 -3.42
C SER A 114 -11.98 12.90 -3.85
N VAL A 115 -10.67 13.09 -3.73
CA VAL A 115 -9.66 12.06 -4.02
C VAL A 115 -9.83 10.83 -3.14
N ILE A 116 -9.98 11.01 -1.82
CA ILE A 116 -10.20 9.89 -0.89
C ILE A 116 -11.45 9.11 -1.32
N SER A 117 -12.55 9.82 -1.60
CA SER A 117 -13.79 9.18 -2.01
C SER A 117 -13.65 8.40 -3.32
N ALA A 118 -12.98 8.99 -4.32
CA ALA A 118 -12.74 8.38 -5.62
C ALA A 118 -11.86 7.11 -5.52
N LEU A 119 -10.77 7.18 -4.76
CA LEU A 119 -9.88 6.02 -4.51
C LEU A 119 -10.65 4.88 -3.85
N ARG A 120 -11.44 5.18 -2.81
CA ARG A 120 -12.17 4.16 -2.05
C ARG A 120 -13.31 3.54 -2.84
N ALA A 121 -13.96 4.31 -3.72
CA ALA A 121 -14.97 3.80 -4.64
C ALA A 121 -14.33 2.87 -5.69
N LEU A 122 -13.20 3.26 -6.28
CA LEU A 122 -12.48 2.44 -7.26
C LEU A 122 -12.10 1.07 -6.69
N GLU A 123 -11.52 1.05 -5.48
CA GLU A 123 -11.05 -0.15 -4.79
C GLU A 123 -12.17 -1.18 -4.50
N GLU A 124 -13.45 -0.78 -4.50
CA GLU A 124 -14.59 -1.68 -4.29
C GLU A 124 -15.05 -2.39 -5.56
N THR A 125 -14.63 -1.91 -6.73
CA THR A 125 -15.18 -2.40 -8.00
C THR A 125 -14.54 -3.70 -8.43
N LYS A 126 -15.34 -4.69 -8.84
CA LYS A 126 -14.81 -5.94 -9.43
C LYS A 126 -13.92 -5.67 -10.64
N ASP A 127 -14.27 -4.66 -11.44
CA ASP A 127 -13.53 -4.26 -12.64
C ASP A 127 -12.07 -3.87 -12.32
N PHE A 128 -11.87 -3.02 -11.30
CA PHE A 128 -10.53 -2.67 -10.83
C PHE A 128 -9.69 -3.90 -10.51
N HIS A 129 -10.23 -4.84 -9.72
CA HIS A 129 -9.51 -6.04 -9.32
C HIS A 129 -9.24 -6.98 -10.50
N ALA A 130 -10.15 -7.07 -11.47
CA ALA A 130 -9.95 -7.86 -12.68
C ALA A 130 -8.83 -7.28 -13.56
N ARG A 131 -8.84 -5.97 -13.82
CA ARG A 131 -7.78 -5.30 -14.59
C ARG A 131 -6.43 -5.38 -13.89
N LEU A 132 -6.41 -5.25 -12.57
CA LEU A 132 -5.19 -5.40 -11.78
C LEU A 132 -4.63 -6.83 -11.89
N LEU A 133 -5.47 -7.85 -11.77
CA LEU A 133 -5.03 -9.24 -11.92
C LEU A 133 -4.38 -9.49 -13.28
N VAL A 134 -5.04 -9.06 -14.37
CA VAL A 134 -4.49 -9.19 -15.73
C VAL A 134 -3.14 -8.49 -15.84
N ALA A 135 -3.02 -7.25 -15.36
CA ALA A 135 -1.76 -6.52 -15.41
C ALA A 135 -0.63 -7.16 -14.58
N GLN A 136 -0.97 -7.85 -13.48
CA GLN A 136 0.00 -8.60 -12.67
C GLN A 136 0.46 -9.90 -13.35
N GLU A 137 -0.38 -10.50 -14.18
CA GLU A 137 -0.11 -11.76 -14.90
C GLU A 137 0.63 -11.55 -16.23
N ASP A 138 0.35 -10.44 -16.92
CA ASP A 138 0.95 -10.09 -18.20
C ASP A 138 2.42 -9.65 -18.09
N ARG A 139 2.90 -9.42 -16.87
CA ARG A 139 4.27 -8.94 -16.62
C ARG A 139 5.19 -10.03 -16.12
N SER A 140 6.43 -9.99 -16.61
CA SER A 140 7.46 -11.01 -16.33
C SER A 140 8.78 -10.42 -15.82
N GLU A 141 8.91 -9.10 -15.78
CA GLU A 141 10.11 -8.39 -15.34
C GLU A 141 10.47 -8.72 -13.88
N TYR A 142 9.45 -8.78 -13.03
CA TYR A 142 9.55 -9.17 -11.62
C TYR A 142 8.56 -10.30 -11.28
N PRO A 143 8.84 -11.08 -10.23
CA PRO A 143 7.87 -12.04 -9.69
C PRO A 143 6.55 -11.34 -9.34
N GLN A 144 5.42 -12.03 -9.57
CA GLN A 144 4.07 -11.47 -9.40
C GLN A 144 3.83 -10.76 -8.06
N VAL A 145 4.45 -11.24 -6.98
CA VAL A 145 4.35 -10.63 -5.63
C VAL A 145 4.90 -9.20 -5.58
N ALA A 146 5.85 -8.84 -6.44
CA ALA A 146 6.41 -7.48 -6.52
C ALA A 146 5.37 -6.44 -6.97
N TYR A 147 4.30 -6.90 -7.64
CA TYR A 147 3.19 -6.07 -8.11
C TYR A 147 2.01 -6.02 -7.14
N ALA A 148 2.20 -6.47 -5.90
CA ALA A 148 1.14 -6.50 -4.90
C ALA A 148 0.60 -5.08 -4.64
N TYR A 149 -0.72 -4.95 -4.71
CA TYR A 149 -1.42 -3.71 -4.39
C TYR A 149 -1.86 -3.70 -2.93
N GLY A 150 -1.68 -2.54 -2.29
CA GLY A 150 -2.29 -2.24 -1.00
C GLY A 150 -2.41 -0.74 -0.80
N SER A 151 -3.15 -0.33 0.22
CA SER A 151 -3.46 1.09 0.43
C SER A 151 -3.11 1.53 1.85
N THR A 152 -2.74 2.81 1.95
CA THR A 152 -2.43 3.49 3.21
C THR A 152 -3.51 4.55 3.46
N PRO A 153 -4.19 4.52 4.62
CA PRO A 153 -5.11 5.58 5.03
C PRO A 153 -4.43 6.95 5.10
N LEU A 154 -5.19 8.02 4.86
CA LEU A 154 -4.69 9.39 5.00
C LEU A 154 -4.17 9.64 6.41
N THR A 155 -4.91 9.19 7.42
CA THR A 155 -4.55 9.34 8.84
C THR A 155 -3.15 8.78 9.15
N THR A 156 -2.85 7.57 8.68
CA THR A 156 -1.49 6.99 8.75
C THR A 156 -0.47 7.86 8.03
N TRP A 157 -0.80 8.32 6.82
CA TRP A 157 0.13 9.11 6.03
C TRP A 157 0.46 10.47 6.68
N CYS A 158 -0.52 11.14 7.29
CA CYS A 158 -0.30 12.35 8.08
C CYS A 158 0.74 12.11 9.20
N CYS A 159 0.64 11.00 9.93
CA CYS A 159 1.63 10.63 10.95
C CYS A 159 3.04 10.43 10.37
N VAL A 160 3.15 9.84 9.16
CA VAL A 160 4.43 9.67 8.47
C VAL A 160 5.03 11.02 8.07
N LEU A 161 4.23 11.93 7.50
CA LEU A 161 4.70 13.26 7.10
C LEU A 161 5.09 14.14 8.29
N GLN A 162 4.57 13.86 9.49
CA GLN A 162 4.93 14.53 10.74
C GLN A 162 6.24 14.04 11.37
N LEU A 163 6.86 12.97 10.84
CA LEU A 163 8.18 12.55 11.31
C LEU A 163 9.18 13.71 11.20
N PRO A 164 9.99 14.00 12.24
CA PRO A 164 10.85 15.19 12.26
C PRO A 164 11.76 15.34 11.03
N ALA A 165 12.39 14.25 10.59
CA ALA A 165 13.24 14.25 9.40
C ALA A 165 12.45 14.56 8.12
N VAL A 166 11.25 13.97 7.98
CA VAL A 166 10.36 14.18 6.82
C VAL A 166 9.86 15.61 6.79
N ALA A 167 9.33 16.11 7.91
CA ALA A 167 8.85 17.47 8.04
C ALA A 167 9.96 18.51 7.75
N THR A 168 11.20 18.22 8.15
CA THR A 168 12.36 19.08 7.86
C THR A 168 12.67 19.10 6.36
N VAL A 169 12.69 17.94 5.69
CA VAL A 169 12.90 17.87 4.25
C VAL A 169 11.78 18.58 3.50
N LEU A 170 10.51 18.36 3.85
CA LEU A 170 9.37 19.02 3.21
C LEU A 170 9.40 20.56 3.33
N LYS A 171 9.94 21.09 4.43
CA LYS A 171 10.11 22.54 4.63
C LYS A 171 11.26 23.13 3.81
N THR A 172 12.36 22.39 3.67
CA THR A 172 13.61 22.87 3.06
C THR A 172 13.78 22.49 1.59
N MET A 173 12.96 21.56 1.10
CA MET A 173 12.87 21.13 -0.29
C MET A 173 12.47 22.30 -1.20
N ASP A 174 13.09 22.38 -2.37
CA ASP A 174 12.74 23.31 -3.43
C ASP A 174 11.40 22.91 -4.09
N HIS A 175 10.83 23.81 -4.88
CA HIS A 175 9.60 23.51 -5.63
C HIS A 175 9.88 22.77 -6.95
N HIS A 176 10.96 21.99 -7.03
CA HIS A 176 11.24 21.22 -8.24
C HIS A 176 10.18 20.11 -8.42
N PRO A 177 9.62 19.90 -9.63
CA PRO A 177 8.57 18.91 -9.88
C PRO A 177 8.90 17.48 -9.43
N GLU A 178 10.20 17.14 -9.42
CA GLU A 178 10.71 15.81 -9.07
C GLU A 178 11.32 15.71 -7.66
N ALA A 179 11.22 16.77 -6.85
CA ALA A 179 11.85 16.82 -5.54
C ALA A 179 11.26 15.79 -4.55
N CYS A 180 9.97 15.48 -4.71
CA CYS A 180 9.31 14.37 -4.02
C CYS A 180 8.91 13.30 -5.05
N THR A 181 9.41 12.08 -4.87
CA THR A 181 9.10 10.94 -5.76
C THR A 181 8.54 9.77 -4.97
N VAL A 182 7.53 9.09 -5.51
CA VAL A 182 6.95 7.86 -4.97
C VAL A 182 7.18 6.73 -5.97
N PHE A 183 7.96 5.72 -5.59
CA PHE A 183 8.13 4.49 -6.35
C PHE A 183 7.10 3.45 -5.93
N GLY A 184 6.48 2.79 -6.91
CA GLY A 184 5.31 1.93 -6.71
C GLY A 184 4.10 2.74 -6.26
N SER A 185 3.83 3.84 -6.99
CA SER A 185 2.80 4.81 -6.63
C SER A 185 1.36 4.28 -6.75
N SER A 186 1.16 3.12 -7.39
CA SER A 186 -0.13 2.45 -7.53
C SER A 186 -1.22 3.38 -8.08
N THR A 187 -2.40 3.45 -7.45
CA THR A 187 -3.50 4.37 -7.82
C THR A 187 -3.25 5.83 -7.41
N GLY A 188 -2.04 6.16 -6.95
CA GLY A 188 -1.60 7.54 -6.69
C GLY A 188 -1.90 8.08 -5.30
N SER A 189 -2.47 7.29 -4.37
CA SER A 189 -2.88 7.79 -3.04
C SER A 189 -1.81 8.60 -2.30
N LEU A 190 -0.58 8.06 -2.17
CA LEU A 190 0.52 8.75 -1.51
C LEU A 190 0.99 10.01 -2.26
N VAL A 191 0.89 10.00 -3.60
CA VAL A 191 1.22 11.14 -4.46
C VAL A 191 0.22 12.27 -4.20
N PHE A 192 -1.08 11.97 -4.28
CA PHE A 192 -2.15 12.93 -4.06
C PHE A 192 -2.13 13.50 -2.65
N TYR A 193 -2.02 12.63 -1.63
CA TYR A 193 -2.01 13.08 -0.24
C TYR A 193 -0.82 13.99 0.02
N THR A 194 0.37 13.61 -0.42
CA THR A 194 1.58 14.43 -0.21
C THR A 194 1.45 15.78 -0.93
N ALA A 195 1.02 15.80 -2.20
CA ALA A 195 0.88 17.04 -2.95
C ALA A 195 -0.15 17.99 -2.32
N LEU A 196 -1.34 17.48 -1.99
CA LEU A 196 -2.44 18.28 -1.45
C LEU A 196 -2.17 18.75 -0.02
N LEU A 197 -1.58 17.90 0.83
CA LEU A 197 -1.25 18.26 2.21
C LEU A 197 -0.14 19.32 2.25
N THR A 198 0.90 19.16 1.44
CA THR A 198 2.13 19.96 1.56
C THR A 198 2.25 21.11 0.56
N GLY A 199 1.40 21.15 -0.46
CA GLY A 199 1.49 22.11 -1.57
C GLY A 199 2.75 21.91 -2.44
N ARG A 200 3.42 20.77 -2.31
CA ARG A 200 4.65 20.45 -3.05
C ARG A 200 4.32 19.61 -4.28
N PRO A 201 5.02 19.82 -5.40
CA PRO A 201 4.94 18.90 -6.52
C PRO A 201 5.39 17.48 -6.13
N VAL A 202 4.68 16.46 -6.62
CA VAL A 202 5.02 15.05 -6.36
C VAL A 202 4.92 14.24 -7.64
N ARG A 203 5.98 13.47 -7.91
CA ARG A 203 6.02 12.51 -9.01
C ARG A 203 5.72 11.10 -8.50
N GLY A 204 4.79 10.40 -9.14
CA GLY A 204 4.52 8.99 -8.94
C GLY A 204 5.05 8.15 -10.09
N VAL A 205 5.82 7.11 -9.81
CA VAL A 205 6.28 6.12 -10.79
C VAL A 205 5.61 4.79 -10.46
N GLU A 206 4.94 4.21 -11.45
CA GLU A 206 4.24 2.94 -11.33
C GLU A 206 4.43 2.13 -12.61
N ILE A 207 4.66 0.83 -12.46
CA ILE A 207 4.98 -0.07 -13.57
C ILE A 207 3.73 -0.67 -14.21
N LEU A 208 2.62 -0.76 -13.46
CA LEU A 208 1.35 -1.29 -13.93
C LEU A 208 0.53 -0.23 -14.70
N PRO A 209 0.31 -0.39 -16.02
CA PRO A 209 -0.39 0.62 -16.83
C PRO A 209 -1.81 0.94 -16.35
N CYS A 210 -2.56 -0.08 -15.89
CA CYS A 210 -3.93 0.11 -15.39
C CYS A 210 -3.98 1.02 -14.15
N LEU A 211 -3.01 0.89 -13.24
CA LEU A 211 -2.95 1.70 -12.03
C LEU A 211 -2.57 3.16 -12.34
N VAL A 212 -1.65 3.37 -13.28
CA VAL A 212 -1.29 4.72 -13.76
C VAL A 212 -2.49 5.38 -14.42
N ALA A 213 -3.21 4.65 -15.28
CA ALA A 213 -4.40 5.17 -15.95
C ALA A 213 -5.50 5.56 -14.94
N ASP A 214 -5.74 4.72 -13.93
CA ASP A 214 -6.69 5.02 -12.86
C ASP A 214 -6.25 6.24 -12.03
N ALA A 215 -4.97 6.35 -11.69
CA ALA A 215 -4.42 7.49 -10.99
C ALA A 215 -4.59 8.79 -11.80
N GLN A 216 -4.26 8.77 -13.09
CA GLN A 216 -4.41 9.92 -13.99
C GLN A 216 -5.87 10.33 -14.15
N ALA A 217 -6.78 9.36 -14.27
CA ALA A 217 -8.22 9.62 -14.34
C ALA A 217 -8.74 10.28 -13.06
N ILE A 218 -8.33 9.80 -11.88
CA ILE A 218 -8.68 10.41 -10.58
C ILE A 218 -8.11 11.83 -10.46
N ALA A 219 -6.84 12.01 -10.83
CA ALA A 219 -6.17 13.32 -10.79
C ALA A 219 -6.91 14.33 -11.67
N ALA A 220 -7.28 13.95 -12.89
CA ALA A 220 -8.04 14.79 -13.81
C ALA A 220 -9.46 15.10 -13.29
N ALA A 221 -10.19 14.08 -12.84
CA ALA A 221 -11.56 14.22 -12.35
C ALA A 221 -11.66 15.10 -11.09
N CYS A 222 -10.65 15.03 -10.22
CA CYS A 222 -10.59 15.83 -8.99
C CYS A 222 -9.81 17.14 -9.16
N ALA A 223 -9.25 17.41 -10.34
CA ALA A 223 -8.38 18.56 -10.62
C ALA A 223 -7.19 18.68 -9.63
N VAL A 224 -6.50 17.57 -9.36
CA VAL A 224 -5.39 17.54 -8.39
C VAL A 224 -4.19 18.33 -8.93
N PRO A 225 -3.75 19.40 -8.26
CA PRO A 225 -2.61 20.19 -8.70
C PRO A 225 -1.27 19.52 -8.33
N GLY A 226 -0.23 19.81 -9.11
CA GLY A 226 1.16 19.50 -8.73
C GLY A 226 1.49 18.00 -8.69
N VAL A 227 0.79 17.17 -9.44
CA VAL A 227 1.09 15.73 -9.53
C VAL A 227 1.55 15.36 -10.93
N ASP A 228 2.59 14.53 -11.00
CA ASP A 228 3.08 13.92 -12.24
C ASP A 228 3.07 12.40 -12.10
N LEU A 229 2.21 11.73 -12.87
CA LEU A 229 1.95 10.29 -12.74
C LEU A 229 2.47 9.58 -13.98
N GLN A 230 3.53 8.80 -13.81
CA GLN A 230 4.29 8.21 -14.89
C GLN A 230 4.22 6.68 -14.88
N LEU A 231 3.98 6.13 -16.07
CA LEU A 231 4.19 4.72 -16.34
C LEU A 231 5.69 4.49 -16.55
N GLY A 232 6.31 3.67 -15.71
CA GLY A 232 7.72 3.36 -15.85
C GLY A 232 8.27 2.44 -14.78
N ASP A 233 9.46 1.91 -15.04
CA ASP A 233 10.23 1.18 -14.05
C ASP A 233 10.97 2.17 -13.14
N MET A 234 10.88 1.95 -11.83
CA MET A 234 11.59 2.72 -10.82
C MET A 234 13.11 2.64 -10.95
N LEU A 235 13.66 1.56 -11.51
CA LEU A 235 15.10 1.41 -11.76
C LEU A 235 15.59 2.31 -12.89
N ASP A 236 14.72 2.70 -13.83
CA ASP A 236 15.03 3.60 -14.93
C ASP A 236 14.72 5.08 -14.63
N ALA A 237 13.78 5.35 -13.73
CA ALA A 237 13.36 6.72 -13.39
C ALA A 237 14.49 7.58 -12.78
N SER A 238 14.75 8.78 -13.30
CA SER A 238 15.81 9.66 -12.76
C SER A 238 15.56 10.06 -11.30
N LEU A 239 16.59 10.07 -10.45
CA LEU A 239 16.54 10.60 -9.08
C LEU A 239 17.33 11.90 -8.91
N ALA A 240 17.80 12.52 -10.00
CA ALA A 240 18.76 13.63 -9.96
C ALA A 240 18.33 14.79 -9.05
N HIS A 241 17.03 15.10 -9.03
CA HIS A 241 16.46 16.19 -8.23
C HIS A 241 15.71 15.71 -6.98
N THR A 242 15.62 14.40 -6.75
CA THR A 242 14.81 13.84 -5.65
C THR A 242 15.48 14.12 -4.30
N ARG A 243 14.72 14.75 -3.39
CA ARG A 243 15.11 15.05 -2.00
C ARG A 243 14.36 14.17 -1.01
N LEU A 244 13.10 13.84 -1.33
CA LEU A 244 12.26 12.89 -0.62
C LEU A 244 11.85 11.76 -1.57
N LEU A 245 12.24 10.53 -1.25
CA LEU A 245 11.83 9.34 -1.98
C LEU A 245 10.97 8.46 -1.08
N VAL A 246 9.78 8.07 -1.55
CA VAL A 246 8.93 7.08 -0.89
C VAL A 246 9.02 5.77 -1.65
N LEU A 247 9.32 4.69 -0.93
CA LEU A 247 9.38 3.33 -1.45
C LEU A 247 8.20 2.53 -0.90
N THR A 248 7.38 1.94 -1.78
CA THR A 248 6.35 0.96 -1.41
C THR A 248 6.89 -0.46 -1.56
N SER A 249 7.99 -0.76 -0.85
CA SER A 249 8.89 -1.87 -1.17
C SER A 249 8.60 -3.23 -0.53
N GLN A 250 7.48 -3.36 0.19
CA GLN A 250 7.22 -4.45 1.16
C GLN A 250 7.35 -5.84 0.51
N CYS A 251 6.89 -5.93 -0.73
CA CYS A 251 6.80 -7.16 -1.49
C CYS A 251 7.89 -7.31 -2.56
N TRP A 252 8.84 -6.37 -2.66
CA TRP A 252 9.89 -6.43 -3.66
C TRP A 252 10.92 -7.53 -3.31
N PRO A 253 11.32 -8.37 -4.28
CA PRO A 253 12.26 -9.46 -4.06
C PRO A 253 13.69 -8.94 -3.80
N ALA A 254 14.55 -9.80 -3.28
CA ALA A 254 15.91 -9.44 -2.91
C ALA A 254 16.76 -8.90 -4.09
N GLY A 255 16.60 -9.47 -5.29
CA GLY A 255 17.32 -8.99 -6.48
C GLY A 255 16.97 -7.55 -6.84
N LEU A 256 15.67 -7.25 -6.96
CA LEU A 256 15.17 -5.90 -7.20
C LEU A 256 15.64 -4.90 -6.13
N TRP A 257 15.69 -5.35 -4.87
CA TRP A 257 16.23 -4.55 -3.79
C TRP A 257 17.73 -4.27 -3.94
N ALA A 258 18.54 -5.25 -4.36
CA ALA A 258 19.95 -5.04 -4.58
C ALA A 258 20.21 -3.96 -5.65
N ASP A 259 19.45 -4.01 -6.75
CA ASP A 259 19.54 -3.02 -7.83
C ASP A 259 19.09 -1.63 -7.37
N LEU A 260 18.00 -1.55 -6.58
CA LEU A 260 17.53 -0.30 -6.00
C LEU A 260 18.56 0.30 -5.04
N VAL A 261 19.17 -0.48 -4.14
CA VAL A 261 20.23 0.03 -3.25
C VAL A 261 21.42 0.55 -4.05
N ALA A 262 21.83 -0.16 -5.11
CA ALA A 262 22.90 0.31 -6.00
C ALA A 262 22.55 1.62 -6.69
N LYS A 263 21.28 1.81 -7.09
CA LYS A 263 20.78 3.09 -7.61
C LYS A 263 20.83 4.19 -6.56
N LEU A 264 20.33 3.96 -5.35
CA LEU A 264 20.27 4.96 -4.28
C LEU A 264 21.67 5.42 -3.84
N ARG A 265 22.65 4.51 -3.79
CA ARG A 265 24.06 4.85 -3.47
C ARG A 265 24.71 5.77 -4.50
N ARG A 266 24.26 5.75 -5.74
CA ARG A 266 24.78 6.61 -6.82
C ARG A 266 24.13 8.00 -6.83
N HIS A 267 23.16 8.28 -5.97
CA HIS A 267 22.53 9.60 -5.91
C HIS A 267 23.54 10.65 -5.38
N PRO A 268 23.90 11.68 -6.17
CA PRO A 268 24.92 12.66 -5.77
C PRO A 268 24.49 13.61 -4.64
N GLY A 269 23.19 13.70 -4.32
CA GLY A 269 22.66 14.71 -3.41
C GLY A 269 22.19 14.19 -2.05
N PRO A 270 21.76 15.10 -1.15
CA PRO A 270 20.98 14.75 0.03
C PRO A 270 19.67 14.06 -0.37
N LEU A 271 19.41 12.90 0.23
CA LEU A 271 18.21 12.11 0.00
C LEU A 271 17.69 11.57 1.33
N LEU A 272 16.41 11.84 1.60
CA LEU A 272 15.64 11.13 2.61
C LEU A 272 14.78 10.07 1.94
N VAL A 273 14.91 8.83 2.39
CA VAL A 273 14.12 7.69 1.90
C VAL A 273 13.12 7.27 2.96
N LEU A 274 11.84 7.32 2.62
CA LEU A 274 10.75 6.73 3.36
C LEU A 274 10.47 5.34 2.84
N ASP A 275 10.35 4.35 3.73
CA ASP A 275 10.03 2.99 3.36
C ASP A 275 9.13 2.33 4.41
N TYR A 276 8.38 1.32 3.96
CA TYR A 276 7.55 0.47 4.80
C TYR A 276 8.34 -0.70 5.39
N THR A 277 9.64 -0.81 5.10
CA THR A 277 10.50 -1.87 5.60
C THR A 277 11.75 -1.29 6.24
N GLU A 278 12.37 -2.08 7.10
CA GLU A 278 13.66 -1.74 7.71
C GLU A 278 14.85 -2.19 6.84
N ARG A 279 14.61 -2.65 5.59
CA ARG A 279 15.64 -3.34 4.79
C ARG A 279 16.85 -2.46 4.48
N LEU A 280 16.67 -1.13 4.37
CA LEU A 280 17.78 -0.21 4.17
C LEU A 280 18.74 -0.15 5.37
N SER A 281 18.31 -0.47 6.60
CA SER A 281 19.21 -0.59 7.75
C SER A 281 20.26 -1.70 7.58
N LEU A 282 19.97 -2.70 6.73
CA LEU A 282 20.88 -3.81 6.43
C LEU A 282 21.86 -3.47 5.31
N ALA A 283 21.67 -2.34 4.63
CA ALA A 283 22.55 -1.88 3.56
C ALA A 283 23.53 -0.82 4.10
N ASN A 284 24.84 -1.03 3.88
CA ASN A 284 25.85 -0.01 4.20
C ASN A 284 25.54 1.31 3.48
N GLY A 285 25.81 2.43 4.16
CA GLY A 285 25.59 3.79 3.65
C GLY A 285 24.20 4.37 3.91
N PHE A 286 23.33 3.70 4.66
CA PHE A 286 22.03 4.24 5.08
C PHE A 286 21.85 4.15 6.60
N ARG A 287 21.34 5.22 7.20
CA ARG A 287 21.06 5.30 8.64
C ARG A 287 19.59 5.57 8.84
N CYS A 288 18.93 4.78 9.68
CA CYS A 288 17.56 5.05 10.12
C CYS A 288 17.55 6.30 11.02
N VAL A 289 16.79 7.32 10.64
CA VAL A 289 16.70 8.62 11.32
C VAL A 289 15.32 8.90 11.90
N GLY A 290 14.35 8.03 11.63
CA GLY A 290 13.01 8.15 12.16
C GLY A 290 12.20 6.88 11.95
N ARG A 291 11.24 6.65 12.84
CA ARG A 291 10.30 5.55 12.76
C ARG A 291 8.95 6.00 13.28
N THR A 292 7.89 5.60 12.61
CA THR A 292 6.52 5.71 13.10
C THR A 292 5.75 4.44 12.79
N ALA A 293 4.51 4.35 13.24
CA ALA A 293 3.61 3.26 12.89
C ALA A 293 2.21 3.78 12.58
N GLY A 294 1.49 3.05 11.74
CA GLY A 294 0.09 3.33 11.45
C GLY A 294 -0.55 2.19 10.67
N ASP A 295 -1.86 2.27 10.48
CA ASP A 295 -2.61 1.23 9.80
C ASP A 295 -2.35 1.23 8.29
N VAL A 296 -2.38 0.04 7.68
CA VAL A 296 -2.40 -0.19 6.23
C VAL A 296 -3.43 -1.27 5.91
N SER A 297 -3.80 -1.46 4.65
CA SER A 297 -4.90 -2.37 4.29
C SER A 297 -4.67 -3.84 4.66
N TRP A 298 -3.43 -4.27 4.91
CA TRP A 298 -3.07 -5.66 5.27
C TRP A 298 -2.58 -5.84 6.73
N HIS A 299 -2.31 -4.75 7.47
CA HIS A 299 -1.72 -4.83 8.80
C HIS A 299 -2.07 -3.62 9.67
N LYS A 300 -2.42 -3.87 10.93
CA LYS A 300 -2.63 -2.81 11.93
C LYS A 300 -1.30 -2.39 12.53
N SER A 301 -1.05 -1.09 12.70
CA SER A 301 0.23 -0.59 13.24
C SER A 301 1.47 -1.08 12.46
N HIS A 302 1.43 -1.03 11.13
CA HIS A 302 2.58 -1.24 10.26
C HIS A 302 3.66 -0.17 10.51
N ALA A 303 4.92 -0.58 10.54
CA ALA A 303 6.04 0.33 10.79
C ALA A 303 6.52 1.02 9.51
N PHE A 304 6.82 2.31 9.62
CA PHE A 304 7.39 3.14 8.58
C PHE A 304 8.73 3.70 9.06
N TYR A 305 9.70 3.77 8.16
CA TYR A 305 11.07 4.13 8.46
C TYR A 305 11.52 5.27 7.56
N ALA A 306 12.28 6.19 8.13
CA ALA A 306 12.94 7.28 7.41
C ALA A 306 14.46 7.04 7.46
N PHE A 307 15.11 7.10 6.31
CA PHE A 307 16.55 6.84 6.15
C PHE A 307 17.24 8.02 5.50
N GLU A 308 18.41 8.35 6.00
CA GLU A 308 19.36 9.24 5.33
C GLU A 308 20.52 8.42 4.78
N ARG A 309 21.02 8.82 3.61
CA ARG A 309 22.33 8.35 3.15
C ARG A 309 23.39 8.95 4.08
N HIS A 310 24.33 8.13 4.54
CA HIS A 310 25.54 8.58 5.19
C HIS A 310 26.74 8.04 4.42
N ASP A 311 27.77 8.86 4.31
CA ASP A 311 29.07 8.40 3.82
C ASP A 311 29.79 7.80 5.02
N ASP A 312 30.27 6.56 4.89
CA ASP A 312 31.21 5.94 5.84
C ASP A 312 32.58 6.63 5.77
#